data_AF-A0A2L1GKP2-F1
#
_entry.id   AF-A0A2L1GKP2-F1
#
_cell.length_a   1.000
_cell.length_b   1.000
_cell.length_c   1.000
_cell.angle_alpha   90.00
_cell.angle_beta   90.00
_cell.angle_gamma   90.00
#
_symmetry.space_group_name_H-M   'P 1'
#
loop_
_entity.id
_entity.type
_entity.pdbx_description
1 polymer ?
#
loop_
_entity_poly.entity_id
_entity_poly.type
_entity_poly.pdbx_seq_one_letter_code
_entity_poly.pdbx_strand_id
1 'polypeptide(L)'
;MLTFFVYVLVDVTWYLVLPLAAPFIGYRLARKKFGLSGIKAAGIALAVFLCLMGCNYYRLLIWNPLPSDEEMIANFRAHRADFIEAVRRYREYPADNTPWDWYKEGDTLELFNRAGIDHIAHGFGVWYPDPYAVATAVRRERKRRELPPFAAFDKYGDLRIQPATTPRIKHPDRSDTSRHYRGSLLFGVIWKEYYFFSEVPRIENGILLGPLQTTYREEHGAVFHEKEGVATIHQFTARVLPTLNRLPRKWQDYECVYRRIESQWFIGMCNGH
;
A
#
# COMPACT_ATOMS: atom_id res chain seq x y z
N MET A 1 2.79 11.27 19.06
CA MET A 1 1.67 10.72 19.85
C MET A 1 0.52 11.71 20.08
N LEU A 2 0.78 12.96 20.46
CA LEU A 2 -0.30 13.94 20.73
C LEU A 2 -1.21 14.22 19.50
N THR A 3 -0.63 14.34 18.30
CA THR A 3 -1.36 14.59 17.06
C THR A 3 -2.28 13.44 16.65
N PHE A 4 -1.86 12.20 16.93
CA PHE A 4 -2.67 11.00 16.66
C PHE A 4 -3.89 10.94 17.58
N PHE A 5 -3.70 11.28 18.86
CA PHE A 5 -4.81 11.37 19.83
C PHE A 5 -5.84 12.45 19.46
N VAL A 6 -5.39 13.61 18.98
CA VAL A 6 -6.29 14.69 18.55
C VAL A 6 -7.08 14.29 17.30
N TYR A 7 -6.46 13.62 16.33
CA TYR A 7 -7.19 13.13 15.15
C TYR A 7 -8.22 12.06 15.51
N VAL A 8 -7.85 11.09 16.36
CA VAL A 8 -8.78 10.05 16.84
C VAL A 8 -9.92 10.67 17.65
N LEU A 9 -9.66 11.67 18.50
CA LEU A 9 -10.70 12.36 19.27
C LEU A 9 -11.65 13.19 18.39
N VAL A 10 -11.12 13.90 17.38
CA VAL A 10 -11.95 14.65 16.43
C VAL A 10 -12.81 13.69 15.60
N ASP A 11 -12.23 12.60 15.10
CA ASP A 11 -12.99 11.58 14.36
C ASP A 11 -14.03 10.90 15.25
N VAL A 12 -13.71 10.48 16.48
CA VAL A 12 -14.66 9.88 17.43
C VAL A 12 -15.81 10.84 17.75
N THR A 13 -15.53 12.13 17.97
CA THR A 13 -16.58 13.11 18.30
C THR A 13 -17.49 13.39 17.10
N TRP A 14 -16.95 13.50 15.89
CA TRP A 14 -17.74 13.72 14.68
C TRP A 14 -18.51 12.48 14.22
N TYR A 15 -17.98 11.26 14.44
CA TYR A 15 -18.59 10.03 13.93
C TYR A 15 -19.47 9.28 14.92
N LEU A 16 -19.28 9.47 16.24
CA LEU A 16 -20.11 8.81 17.24
C LEU A 16 -21.06 9.80 17.94
N VAL A 17 -20.57 10.96 18.38
CA VAL A 17 -21.36 11.88 19.19
C VAL A 17 -22.37 12.67 18.33
N LEU A 18 -21.94 13.15 17.17
CA LEU A 18 -22.79 13.96 16.28
C LEU A 18 -23.98 13.21 15.69
N PRO A 19 -23.83 11.96 15.19
CA PRO A 19 -24.98 11.16 14.77
C PRO A 19 -25.94 10.89 15.93
N LEU A 20 -25.46 10.68 17.15
CA LEU A 20 -26.32 10.46 18.32
C LEU A 20 -27.08 11.72 18.75
N ALA A 21 -26.48 12.92 18.62
CA ALA A 21 -27.11 14.19 19.01
C ALA A 21 -27.97 14.82 17.90
N ALA A 22 -27.66 14.58 16.63
CA ALA A 22 -28.37 15.11 15.46
C ALA A 22 -29.89 14.86 15.45
N PRO A 23 -30.43 13.66 15.79
CA PRO A 23 -31.87 13.44 15.81
C PRO A 23 -32.59 14.28 16.86
N PHE A 24 -31.96 14.55 18.02
CA PHE A 24 -32.55 15.39 19.06
C PHE A 24 -32.61 16.87 18.65
N ILE A 25 -31.56 17.36 17.98
CA ILE A 25 -31.49 18.72 17.44
C ILE A 25 -32.50 18.89 16.30
N GLY A 26 -32.54 17.93 15.37
CA GLY A 26 -33.47 17.90 14.24
C GLY A 26 -34.94 17.87 14.70
N TYR A 27 -35.26 17.03 15.68
CA TYR A 27 -36.60 16.96 16.27
C TYR A 27 -37.04 18.28 16.92
N ARG A 28 -36.16 18.91 17.71
CA ARG A 28 -36.44 20.22 18.33
C ARG A 28 -36.65 21.33 17.29
N LEU A 29 -35.81 21.39 16.25
CA LEU A 29 -35.93 22.37 15.17
C LEU A 29 -37.22 22.17 14.34
N ALA A 30 -37.54 20.92 13.98
CA ALA A 30 -38.74 20.58 13.22
C ALA A 30 -40.02 21.00 13.95
N ARG A 31 -40.09 20.74 15.26
CA ARG A 31 -41.25 21.09 16.08
C ARG A 31 -41.37 22.59 16.33
N LYS A 32 -40.26 23.26 16.64
CA LYS A 32 -40.25 24.68 17.06
C LYS A 32 -40.34 25.66 15.90
N LYS A 33 -39.79 25.32 14.73
CA LYS A 33 -39.69 26.24 13.58
C LYS A 33 -40.73 25.99 12.49
N PHE A 34 -41.23 24.76 12.36
CA PHE A 34 -42.13 24.37 11.26
C PHE A 34 -43.51 23.89 11.70
N GLY A 35 -43.82 23.90 13.00
CA GLY A 35 -45.15 23.53 13.52
C GLY A 35 -45.56 22.08 13.21
N LEU A 36 -44.59 21.21 12.89
CA LEU A 36 -44.85 19.83 12.52
C LEU A 36 -45.40 19.03 13.71
N SER A 37 -46.38 18.16 13.45
CA SER A 37 -46.86 17.20 14.45
C SER A 37 -45.72 16.29 14.91
N GLY A 38 -45.80 15.80 16.15
CA GLY A 38 -44.72 15.00 16.76
C GLY A 38 -44.28 13.80 15.92
N ILE A 39 -45.22 13.15 15.22
CA ILE A 39 -44.96 12.01 14.34
C ILE A 39 -44.14 12.43 13.10
N LYS A 40 -44.49 13.55 12.45
CA LYS A 40 -43.75 14.06 11.27
C LYS A 40 -42.34 14.53 11.66
N ALA A 41 -42.21 15.19 12.80
CA ALA A 41 -40.90 15.62 13.31
C ALA A 41 -40.00 14.42 13.67
N ALA A 42 -40.55 13.36 14.26
CA ALA A 42 -39.81 12.13 14.57
C ALA A 42 -39.37 11.39 13.29
N GLY A 43 -40.24 11.33 12.28
CA GLY A 43 -39.90 10.72 10.98
C GLY A 43 -38.73 11.43 10.28
N ILE A 44 -38.70 12.77 10.28
CA ILE A 44 -37.58 13.55 9.72
C ILE A 44 -36.29 13.31 10.49
N ALA A 45 -36.36 13.33 11.84
CA ALA A 45 -35.18 13.09 12.67
C ALA A 45 -34.57 11.70 12.44
N LEU A 46 -35.42 10.66 12.31
CA LEU A 46 -34.98 9.31 11.98
C LEU A 46 -34.34 9.23 10.58
N ALA A 47 -34.94 9.86 9.58
CA ALA A 47 -34.39 9.89 8.22
C ALA A 47 -33.00 10.55 8.17
N VAL A 48 -32.82 11.67 8.88
CA VAL A 48 -31.52 12.36 9.00
C VAL A 48 -30.50 11.47 9.70
N PHE A 49 -30.89 10.82 10.80
CA PHE A 49 -30.01 9.89 11.52
C PHE A 49 -29.54 8.73 10.62
N LEU A 50 -30.47 8.08 9.91
CA LEU A 50 -30.15 6.99 8.99
C LEU A 50 -29.24 7.46 7.85
N CYS A 51 -29.46 8.66 7.31
CA CYS A 51 -28.57 9.24 6.30
C CYS A 51 -27.16 9.48 6.84
N LEU A 52 -27.03 10.06 8.04
CA LEU A 52 -25.72 10.29 8.66
C LEU A 52 -24.99 8.98 8.95
N MET A 53 -25.69 7.99 9.48
CA MET A 53 -25.15 6.64 9.69
C MET A 53 -24.72 6.00 8.37
N GLY A 54 -25.53 6.12 7.32
CA GLY A 54 -25.19 5.62 5.98
C GLY A 54 -23.97 6.31 5.37
N CYS A 55 -23.87 7.64 5.49
CA CYS A 55 -22.70 8.40 5.04
C CYS A 55 -21.44 8.03 5.80
N ASN A 56 -21.52 7.86 7.13
CA ASN A 56 -20.40 7.43 7.95
C ASN A 56 -19.98 6.00 7.64
N TYR A 57 -20.95 5.09 7.47
CA TYR A 57 -20.69 3.73 7.03
C TYR A 57 -19.96 3.72 5.67
N TYR A 58 -20.47 4.47 4.68
CA TYR A 58 -19.82 4.59 3.38
C TYR A 58 -18.39 5.14 3.49
N ARG A 59 -18.19 6.20 4.29
CA ARG A 59 -16.88 6.83 4.46
C ARG A 59 -15.87 5.90 5.14
N LEU A 60 -16.29 5.13 6.14
CA LEU A 60 -15.41 4.28 6.92
C LEU A 60 -15.09 2.94 6.21
N LEU A 61 -16.04 2.39 5.46
CA LEU A 61 -15.93 1.03 4.90
C LEU A 61 -15.73 0.97 3.39
N ILE A 62 -16.15 2.00 2.65
CA ILE A 62 -16.23 1.92 1.19
C ILE A 62 -15.30 2.95 0.54
N TRP A 63 -15.26 4.17 1.08
CA TRP A 63 -14.47 5.24 0.52
C TRP A 63 -12.98 4.99 0.74
N ASN A 64 -12.22 4.95 -0.36
CA ASN A 64 -10.76 4.96 -0.31
C ASN A 64 -10.26 6.41 -0.33
N PRO A 65 -9.63 6.91 0.74
CA PRO A 65 -9.09 8.28 0.79
C PRO A 65 -7.76 8.46 0.03
N LEU A 66 -7.18 7.37 -0.49
CA LEU A 66 -5.91 7.38 -1.21
C LEU A 66 -6.11 7.81 -2.67
N PRO A 67 -5.04 8.25 -3.37
CA PRO A 67 -5.12 8.67 -4.78
C PRO A 67 -5.69 7.59 -5.68
N SER A 68 -6.34 8.01 -6.76
CA SER A 68 -6.91 7.07 -7.71
C SER A 68 -5.81 6.29 -8.45
N ASP A 69 -6.15 5.11 -8.94
CA ASP A 69 -5.28 4.31 -9.79
C ASP A 69 -4.89 5.10 -11.04
N GLU A 70 -5.85 5.79 -11.64
CA GLU A 70 -5.68 6.55 -12.88
C GLU A 70 -4.70 7.71 -12.69
N GLU A 71 -4.77 8.41 -11.56
CA GLU A 71 -3.82 9.46 -11.20
C GLU A 71 -2.40 8.92 -11.07
N MET A 72 -2.21 7.83 -10.31
CA MET A 72 -0.89 7.23 -10.12
C MET A 72 -0.33 6.64 -11.42
N ILE A 73 -1.17 5.98 -12.23
CA ILE A 73 -0.77 5.45 -13.54
C ILE A 73 -0.38 6.59 -14.49
N ALA A 74 -1.13 7.70 -14.48
CA ALA A 74 -0.81 8.87 -15.29
C ALA A 74 0.55 9.47 -14.90
N ASN A 75 0.81 9.63 -13.59
CA ASN A 75 2.12 10.09 -13.09
C ASN A 75 3.25 9.15 -13.52
N PHE A 76 3.09 7.84 -13.31
CA PHE A 76 4.08 6.85 -13.73
C PHE A 76 4.37 6.93 -15.23
N ARG A 77 3.33 7.04 -16.07
CA ARG A 77 3.50 7.12 -17.53
C ARG A 77 4.19 8.41 -17.96
N ALA A 78 3.83 9.54 -17.37
CA ALA A 78 4.45 10.83 -17.67
C ALA A 78 5.94 10.87 -17.28
N HIS A 79 6.32 10.15 -16.22
CA HIS A 79 7.67 10.15 -15.65
C HIS A 79 8.38 8.80 -15.77
N ARG A 80 7.96 7.93 -16.70
CA ARG A 80 8.39 6.53 -16.77
C ARG A 80 9.92 6.39 -16.85
N ALA A 81 10.57 7.26 -17.61
CA ALA A 81 12.03 7.27 -17.75
C ALA A 81 12.71 7.61 -16.42
N ASP A 82 12.19 8.60 -15.68
CA ASP A 82 12.71 8.95 -14.36
C ASP A 82 12.52 7.78 -13.36
N PHE A 83 11.38 7.07 -13.37
CA PHE A 83 11.18 5.88 -12.53
C PHE A 83 12.21 4.77 -12.82
N ILE A 84 12.47 4.49 -14.10
CA ILE A 84 13.45 3.48 -14.50
C ILE A 84 14.85 3.89 -14.07
N GLU A 85 15.20 5.16 -14.26
CA GLU A 85 16.50 5.69 -13.87
C GLU A 85 16.66 5.70 -12.34
N ALA A 86 15.61 6.01 -11.57
CA ALA A 86 15.62 5.91 -10.11
C ALA A 86 15.94 4.49 -9.64
N VAL A 87 15.28 3.49 -10.25
CA VAL A 87 15.54 2.07 -9.97
C VAL A 87 16.99 1.71 -10.32
N ARG A 88 17.48 2.11 -11.49
CA ARG A 88 18.86 1.84 -11.90
C ARG A 88 19.87 2.39 -10.89
N ARG A 89 19.73 3.67 -10.52
CA ARG A 89 20.61 4.33 -9.53
C ARG A 89 20.54 3.66 -8.16
N TYR A 90 19.35 3.28 -7.70
CA TYR A 90 19.19 2.55 -6.45
C TYR A 90 19.96 1.22 -6.45
N ARG A 91 19.95 0.50 -7.57
CA ARG A 91 20.65 -0.80 -7.72
C ARG A 91 22.16 -0.67 -7.83
N GLU A 92 22.64 0.42 -8.41
CA GLU A 92 24.07 0.68 -8.58
C GLU A 92 24.68 1.38 -7.37
N TYR A 93 23.86 1.88 -6.45
CA TYR A 93 24.33 2.51 -5.23
C TYR A 93 25.06 1.48 -4.35
N PRO A 94 26.27 1.79 -3.84
CA PRO A 94 27.05 0.86 -3.03
C PRO A 94 26.30 0.42 -1.75
N ALA A 95 26.26 -0.89 -1.51
CA ALA A 95 25.54 -1.49 -0.38
C ALA A 95 26.15 -1.20 1.01
N ASP A 96 27.40 -0.72 1.04
CA ASP A 96 28.14 -0.30 2.24
C ASP A 96 27.80 1.12 2.69
N ASN A 97 27.10 1.89 1.87
CA ASN A 97 26.63 3.23 2.24
C ASN A 97 25.29 3.20 2.97
N THR A 98 25.02 4.22 3.79
CA THR A 98 23.72 4.40 4.45
C THR A 98 22.60 4.59 3.42
N PRO A 99 21.66 3.63 3.26
CA PRO A 99 20.64 3.68 2.21
C PRO A 99 19.59 4.77 2.41
N TRP A 100 19.66 5.52 3.51
CA TRP A 100 18.67 6.54 3.84
C TRP A 100 18.91 7.86 3.11
N ASP A 101 20.15 8.15 2.72
CA ASP A 101 20.56 9.45 2.15
C ASP A 101 20.97 9.39 0.67
N TRP A 102 20.89 8.23 0.02
CA TRP A 102 21.32 8.04 -1.37
C TRP A 102 20.60 8.96 -2.37
N TYR A 103 19.41 9.45 -2.03
CA TYR A 103 18.69 10.44 -2.86
C TYR A 103 19.47 11.76 -3.02
N LYS A 104 20.47 12.02 -2.16
CA LYS A 104 21.36 13.19 -2.23
C LYS A 104 22.50 13.00 -3.23
N GLU A 105 22.69 11.80 -3.78
CA GLU A 105 23.78 11.51 -4.71
C GLU A 105 23.51 12.14 -6.08
N GLY A 106 24.46 12.96 -6.56
CA GLY A 106 24.37 13.64 -7.85
C GLY A 106 23.07 14.43 -8.01
N ASP A 107 22.39 14.25 -9.14
CA ASP A 107 21.10 14.87 -9.47
C ASP A 107 19.88 13.99 -9.09
N THR A 108 20.05 12.98 -8.22
CA THR A 108 18.98 12.03 -7.86
C THR A 108 17.79 12.73 -7.20
N LEU A 109 18.03 13.74 -6.37
CA LEU A 109 16.97 14.53 -5.75
C LEU A 109 16.12 15.27 -6.80
N GLU A 110 16.74 15.83 -7.85
CA GLU A 110 16.02 16.49 -8.93
C GLU A 110 15.15 15.49 -9.69
N LEU A 111 15.69 14.30 -9.97
CA LEU A 111 14.96 13.20 -10.59
C LEU A 111 13.74 12.79 -9.74
N PHE A 112 13.92 12.66 -8.43
CA PHE A 112 12.86 12.33 -7.48
C PHE A 112 11.77 13.39 -7.49
N ASN A 113 12.16 14.66 -7.49
CA ASN A 113 11.23 15.78 -7.54
C ASN A 113 10.43 15.82 -8.84
N ARG A 114 11.05 15.51 -9.99
CA ARG A 114 10.33 15.42 -11.28
C ARG A 114 9.31 14.29 -11.29
N ALA A 115 9.69 13.12 -10.77
CA ALA A 115 8.84 11.92 -10.79
C ALA A 115 7.81 11.86 -9.64
N GLY A 116 7.90 12.75 -8.66
CA GLY A 116 7.10 12.71 -7.45
C GLY A 116 7.44 11.51 -6.57
N ILE A 117 8.72 11.15 -6.46
CA ILE A 117 9.22 10.07 -5.61
C ILE A 117 9.76 10.67 -4.31
N ASP A 118 9.35 10.11 -3.18
CA ASP A 118 9.89 10.47 -1.87
C ASP A 118 11.09 9.60 -1.49
N HIS A 119 10.96 8.29 -1.68
CA HIS A 119 11.91 7.30 -1.19
C HIS A 119 11.76 5.96 -1.93
N ILE A 120 12.84 5.18 -2.00
CA ILE A 120 12.84 3.78 -2.46
C ILE A 120 13.41 2.88 -1.36
N ALA A 121 12.68 1.80 -1.05
CA ALA A 121 13.09 0.74 -0.13
C ALA A 121 12.95 -0.64 -0.77
N HIS A 122 13.55 -1.63 -0.13
CA HIS A 122 13.26 -3.03 -0.43
C HIS A 122 11.82 -3.39 -0.05
N GLY A 123 11.20 -4.21 -0.89
CA GLY A 123 10.00 -4.96 -0.57
C GLY A 123 10.33 -6.30 0.08
N PHE A 124 9.45 -7.28 -0.09
CA PHE A 124 9.47 -8.53 0.68
C PHE A 124 10.18 -9.70 -0.03
N GLY A 125 10.28 -9.69 -1.36
CA GLY A 125 10.71 -10.81 -2.19
C GLY A 125 12.06 -10.62 -2.87
N VAL A 126 12.87 -11.68 -2.98
CA VAL A 126 14.14 -11.66 -3.72
C VAL A 126 13.99 -12.38 -5.06
N TRP A 127 14.04 -11.62 -6.15
CA TRP A 127 13.74 -12.06 -7.51
C TRP A 127 15.02 -12.29 -8.32
N TYR A 128 15.62 -13.47 -8.14
CA TYR A 128 16.71 -13.91 -9.02
C TYR A 128 16.17 -14.17 -10.44
N PRO A 129 17.02 -14.07 -11.48
CA PRO A 129 16.66 -14.48 -12.83
C PRO A 129 16.11 -15.91 -12.86
N ASP A 130 15.03 -16.07 -13.61
CA ASP A 130 14.18 -17.27 -13.60
C ASP A 130 13.67 -17.62 -12.18
N PRO A 131 12.82 -16.75 -11.60
CA PRO A 131 12.45 -16.81 -10.18
C PRO A 131 11.57 -18.01 -9.81
N TYR A 132 11.09 -18.77 -10.80
CA TYR A 132 10.16 -19.89 -10.61
C TYR A 132 10.79 -21.26 -10.87
N ALA A 133 12.08 -21.32 -11.25
CA ALA A 133 12.78 -22.59 -11.36
C ALA A 133 13.24 -23.12 -10.00
N VAL A 134 13.06 -24.43 -9.79
CA VAL A 134 13.56 -25.13 -8.59
C VAL A 134 15.06 -24.93 -8.41
N ALA A 135 15.83 -25.00 -9.51
CA ALA A 135 17.27 -24.74 -9.51
C ALA A 135 17.61 -23.31 -9.03
N THR A 136 16.77 -22.31 -9.33
CA THR A 136 16.95 -20.94 -8.83
C THR A 136 16.68 -20.86 -7.33
N ALA A 137 15.63 -21.52 -6.83
CA ALA A 137 15.33 -21.58 -5.40
C ALA A 137 16.47 -22.23 -4.59
N VAL A 138 17.03 -23.35 -5.08
CA VAL A 138 18.18 -24.03 -4.47
C VAL A 138 19.44 -23.14 -4.50
N ARG A 139 19.70 -22.48 -5.64
CA ARG A 139 20.83 -21.54 -5.78
C ARG A 139 20.71 -20.35 -4.84
N ARG A 140 19.50 -19.81 -4.65
CA ARG A 140 19.21 -18.71 -3.71
C ARG A 140 19.56 -19.11 -2.28
N GLU A 141 19.10 -20.27 -1.81
CA GLU A 141 19.36 -20.74 -0.44
C GLU A 141 20.86 -20.92 -0.19
N ARG A 142 21.61 -21.45 -1.18
CA ARG A 142 23.07 -21.52 -1.09
C ARG A 142 23.71 -20.13 -0.97
N LYS A 143 23.36 -19.21 -1.89
CA LYS A 143 23.91 -17.85 -1.90
C LYS A 143 23.56 -17.05 -0.65
N ARG A 144 22.38 -17.26 -0.07
CA ARG A 144 21.96 -16.61 1.17
C ARG A 144 22.90 -16.90 2.34
N ARG A 145 23.58 -18.05 2.33
CA ARG A 145 24.59 -18.41 3.35
C ARG A 145 25.97 -17.79 3.08
N GLU A 146 26.23 -17.40 1.84
CA GLU A 146 27.52 -16.87 1.38
C GLU A 146 27.57 -15.34 1.39
N LEU A 147 26.42 -14.67 1.21
CA LEU A 147 26.32 -13.22 1.08
C LEU A 147 26.09 -12.53 2.43
N PRO A 148 26.58 -11.28 2.60
CA PRO A 148 26.17 -10.43 3.70
C PRO A 148 24.65 -10.29 3.78
N PRO A 149 24.08 -10.06 4.97
CA PRO A 149 22.67 -9.70 5.11
C PRO A 149 22.31 -8.57 4.13
N PHE A 150 21.13 -8.67 3.51
CA PHE A 150 20.59 -7.66 2.58
C PHE A 150 21.25 -7.50 1.21
N ALA A 151 22.48 -7.99 0.97
CA ALA A 151 23.14 -7.87 -0.34
C ALA A 151 22.32 -8.47 -1.51
N ALA A 152 21.52 -9.51 -1.24
CA ALA A 152 20.60 -10.07 -2.22
C ALA A 152 19.38 -9.18 -2.49
N PHE A 153 18.91 -8.42 -1.49
CA PHE A 153 17.81 -7.47 -1.64
C PHE A 153 18.23 -6.24 -2.44
N ASP A 154 19.46 -5.76 -2.23
CA ASP A 154 20.02 -4.63 -2.98
C ASP A 154 19.98 -4.89 -4.48
N LYS A 155 20.34 -6.10 -4.89
CA LYS A 155 20.43 -6.46 -6.32
C LYS A 155 19.16 -7.06 -6.90
N TYR A 156 18.46 -7.89 -6.15
CA TYR A 156 17.35 -8.71 -6.67
C TYR A 156 16.03 -8.51 -5.93
N GLY A 157 16.01 -7.80 -4.80
CA GLY A 157 14.80 -7.54 -4.02
C GLY A 157 13.76 -6.75 -4.81
N ASP A 158 12.47 -6.99 -4.68
CA ASP A 158 11.48 -6.04 -5.19
C ASP A 158 11.66 -4.68 -4.52
N LEU A 159 11.22 -3.61 -5.20
CA LEU A 159 11.36 -2.24 -4.72
C LEU A 159 10.01 -1.64 -4.45
N ARG A 160 9.89 -1.02 -3.28
CA ARG A 160 8.80 -0.13 -2.89
C ARG A 160 9.23 1.29 -3.18
N ILE A 161 8.46 1.98 -3.99
CA ILE A 161 8.75 3.36 -4.40
C ILE A 161 7.62 4.23 -3.87
N GLN A 162 7.95 4.95 -2.81
CA GLN A 162 7.02 5.78 -2.06
C GLN A 162 6.81 7.10 -2.81
N PRO A 163 5.57 7.43 -3.21
CA PRO A 163 5.27 8.70 -3.85
C PRO A 163 5.27 9.87 -2.86
N ALA A 164 5.74 11.03 -3.32
CA ALA A 164 5.74 12.27 -2.57
C ALA A 164 4.42 13.04 -2.78
N THR A 165 3.89 13.60 -1.69
CA THR A 165 2.79 14.58 -1.72
C THR A 165 3.31 15.96 -2.07
N THR A 166 4.43 16.35 -1.46
CA THR A 166 5.18 17.55 -1.83
C THR A 166 6.62 17.17 -2.15
N PRO A 167 7.18 17.65 -3.28
CA PRO A 167 8.59 17.40 -3.62
C PRO A 167 9.53 17.87 -2.51
N ARG A 168 10.60 17.13 -2.29
CA ARG A 168 11.62 17.36 -1.24
C ARG A 168 12.46 18.64 -1.42
N ILE A 169 12.08 19.53 -2.33
CA ILE A 169 12.79 20.78 -2.66
C ILE A 169 12.85 21.73 -1.46
N LYS A 170 11.76 21.88 -0.71
CA LYS A 170 11.68 22.89 0.37
C LYS A 170 12.29 22.40 1.69
N HIS A 171 12.30 21.08 1.90
CA HIS A 171 12.79 20.41 3.09
C HIS A 171 13.35 19.03 2.69
N PRO A 172 14.59 18.93 2.19
CA PRO A 172 15.15 17.67 1.71
C PRO A 172 15.21 16.59 2.79
N ASP A 173 15.28 17.02 4.04
CA ASP A 173 15.25 16.22 5.26
C ASP A 173 13.84 15.76 5.68
N ARG A 174 12.77 16.26 5.05
CA ARG A 174 11.39 15.95 5.44
C ARG A 174 10.65 15.23 4.32
N SER A 175 10.26 14.00 4.62
CA SER A 175 9.28 13.25 3.83
C SER A 175 7.89 13.85 4.01
N ASP A 176 7.16 14.03 2.90
CA ASP A 176 5.72 14.29 2.95
C ASP A 176 5.00 13.30 2.05
N THR A 177 4.43 12.28 2.66
CA THR A 177 3.70 11.19 1.98
C THR A 177 2.24 11.14 2.42
N SER A 178 1.77 12.22 3.06
CA SER A 178 0.47 12.31 3.74
C SER A 178 -0.75 12.07 2.85
N ARG A 179 -0.63 12.28 1.53
CA ARG A 179 -1.69 11.98 0.57
C ARG A 179 -1.81 10.48 0.30
N HIS A 180 -0.71 9.75 0.42
CA HIS A 180 -0.59 8.32 0.09
C HIS A 180 -0.68 7.41 1.31
N TYR A 181 -0.83 7.98 2.50
CA TYR A 181 -0.96 7.30 3.78
C TYR A 181 -2.13 7.88 4.55
N ARG A 182 -3.07 7.03 4.98
CA ARG A 182 -4.27 7.47 5.71
C ARG A 182 -4.59 6.54 6.87
N GLY A 183 -4.99 7.13 7.99
CA GLY A 183 -5.59 6.36 9.07
C GLY A 183 -6.96 5.85 8.66
N SER A 184 -7.23 4.60 9.02
CA SER A 184 -8.49 3.90 8.88
C SER A 184 -8.83 3.27 10.22
N LEU A 185 -10.09 3.38 10.64
CA LEU A 185 -10.55 2.81 11.90
C LEU A 185 -10.45 1.27 11.91
N LEU A 186 -10.59 0.64 10.74
CA LEU A 186 -10.71 -0.81 10.60
C LEU A 186 -9.41 -1.50 10.17
N PHE A 187 -8.53 -0.75 9.52
CA PHE A 187 -7.36 -1.29 8.84
C PHE A 187 -6.05 -0.58 9.28
N GLY A 188 -6.09 0.16 10.40
CA GLY A 188 -4.95 0.93 10.88
C GLY A 188 -4.50 1.97 9.86
N VAL A 189 -3.21 2.03 9.57
CA VAL A 189 -2.69 2.86 8.49
C VAL A 189 -2.86 2.12 7.16
N ILE A 190 -3.52 2.74 6.20
CA ILE A 190 -3.56 2.26 4.82
C ILE A 190 -2.65 3.13 3.96
N TRP A 191 -1.96 2.53 3.00
CA TRP A 191 -1.08 3.27 2.10
C TRP A 191 -1.05 2.71 0.68
N LYS A 192 -0.62 3.54 -0.27
CA LYS A 192 -0.55 3.19 -1.70
C LYS A 192 0.76 3.69 -2.32
N GLU A 193 1.51 2.76 -2.91
CA GLU A 193 2.86 2.98 -3.43
C GLU A 193 3.06 2.32 -4.79
N TYR A 194 4.14 2.67 -5.49
CA TYR A 194 4.57 1.92 -6.66
C TYR A 194 5.46 0.76 -6.24
N TYR A 195 5.35 -0.35 -6.96
CA TYR A 195 6.16 -1.55 -6.75
C TYR A 195 6.83 -1.93 -8.06
N PHE A 196 8.12 -2.21 -7.98
CA PHE A 196 8.92 -2.74 -9.09
C PHE A 196 9.47 -4.11 -8.73
N PHE A 197 9.17 -5.11 -9.57
CA PHE A 197 9.72 -6.46 -9.44
C PHE A 197 10.89 -6.65 -10.39
N SER A 198 12.02 -7.17 -9.91
CA SER A 198 13.25 -7.34 -10.72
C SER A 198 13.07 -8.28 -11.91
N GLU A 199 12.10 -9.19 -11.80
CA GLU A 199 11.69 -10.12 -12.85
C GLU A 199 10.18 -10.03 -13.06
N VAL A 200 9.68 -10.45 -14.22
CA VAL A 200 8.24 -10.41 -14.52
C VAL A 200 7.49 -11.41 -13.61
N PRO A 201 6.60 -10.94 -12.71
CA PRO A 201 5.83 -11.83 -11.86
C PRO A 201 4.80 -12.64 -12.67
N ARG A 202 4.64 -13.91 -12.31
CA ARG A 202 3.52 -14.75 -12.73
C ARG A 202 2.26 -14.37 -11.95
N ILE A 203 1.16 -14.26 -12.67
CA ILE A 203 -0.16 -14.00 -12.11
C ILE A 203 -1.08 -15.13 -12.56
N GLU A 204 -1.65 -15.86 -11.61
CA GLU A 204 -2.52 -17.00 -11.86
C GLU A 204 -3.84 -16.78 -11.12
N ASN A 205 -4.97 -16.82 -11.83
CA ASN A 205 -6.30 -16.63 -11.24
C ASN A 205 -6.44 -15.34 -10.40
N GLY A 206 -5.77 -14.26 -10.81
CA GLY A 206 -5.76 -13.00 -10.07
C GLY A 206 -4.88 -13.00 -8.82
N ILE A 207 -3.97 -13.97 -8.67
CA ILE A 207 -2.98 -14.04 -7.59
C ILE A 207 -1.58 -13.85 -8.19
N LEU A 208 -0.87 -12.83 -7.71
CA LEU A 208 0.55 -12.63 -7.96
C LEU A 208 1.34 -13.62 -7.12
N LEU A 209 2.19 -14.39 -7.78
CA LEU A 209 3.04 -15.39 -7.15
C LEU A 209 4.44 -14.81 -6.94
N GLY A 210 4.89 -14.74 -5.69
CA GLY A 210 6.27 -14.39 -5.36
C GLY A 210 7.28 -15.42 -5.88
N PRO A 211 8.58 -15.11 -5.84
CA PRO A 211 9.62 -16.01 -6.30
C PRO A 211 9.59 -17.32 -5.51
N LEU A 212 9.96 -18.41 -6.17
CA LEU A 212 10.02 -19.73 -5.55
C LEU A 212 11.16 -19.78 -4.53
N GLN A 213 10.90 -20.40 -3.38
CA GLN A 213 11.89 -20.60 -2.34
C GLN A 213 11.86 -22.02 -1.81
N THR A 214 13.00 -22.51 -1.35
CA THR A 214 13.07 -23.80 -0.64
C THR A 214 12.42 -23.66 0.72
N THR A 215 11.72 -24.71 1.14
CA THR A 215 11.07 -24.79 2.45
C THR A 215 11.16 -26.21 3.02
N TYR A 216 10.70 -26.39 4.26
CA TYR A 216 10.51 -27.69 4.87
C TYR A 216 9.27 -28.39 4.29
N ARG A 217 9.25 -29.73 4.32
CA ARG A 217 8.28 -30.57 3.59
C ARG A 217 6.81 -30.43 4.06
N GLU A 218 6.55 -29.68 5.12
CA GLU A 218 5.25 -29.63 5.82
C GLU A 218 4.55 -28.27 5.77
N GLU A 219 5.12 -27.27 5.09
CA GLU A 219 4.43 -26.00 4.90
C GLU A 219 3.23 -26.16 3.95
N HIS A 220 2.10 -25.55 4.31
CA HIS A 220 0.90 -25.60 3.51
C HIS A 220 1.14 -24.99 2.12
N GLY A 221 0.88 -25.76 1.06
CA GLY A 221 1.13 -25.34 -0.33
C GLY A 221 2.56 -25.60 -0.83
N ALA A 222 3.42 -26.23 -0.03
CA ALA A 222 4.73 -26.68 -0.50
C ALA A 222 4.61 -27.84 -1.49
N VAL A 223 5.45 -27.82 -2.52
CA VAL A 223 5.56 -28.88 -3.54
C VAL A 223 6.94 -29.54 -3.40
N PHE A 224 6.97 -30.86 -3.26
CA PHE A 224 8.22 -31.62 -3.18
C PHE A 224 8.73 -32.01 -4.57
N HIS A 225 10.01 -31.75 -4.83
CA HIS A 225 10.69 -32.08 -6.08
C HIS A 225 11.70 -33.20 -5.83
N GLU A 226 11.35 -34.42 -6.24
CA GLU A 226 12.15 -35.62 -5.96
C GLU A 226 13.57 -35.55 -6.53
N LYS A 227 13.72 -34.96 -7.72
CA LYS A 227 15.00 -34.86 -8.43
C LYS A 227 16.01 -34.01 -7.67
N GLU A 228 15.57 -32.89 -7.10
CA GLU A 228 16.43 -31.97 -6.34
C GLU A 228 16.42 -32.29 -4.83
N GLY A 229 15.52 -33.15 -4.37
CA GLY A 229 15.39 -33.53 -2.96
C GLY A 229 14.92 -32.39 -2.05
N VAL A 230 14.19 -31.41 -2.58
CA VAL A 230 13.75 -30.21 -1.85
C VAL A 230 12.25 -29.97 -1.98
N ALA A 231 11.64 -29.40 -0.94
CA ALA A 231 10.31 -28.81 -1.05
C ALA A 231 10.42 -27.32 -1.38
N THR A 232 9.49 -26.82 -2.19
CA THR A 232 9.44 -25.40 -2.55
C THR A 232 8.07 -24.80 -2.35
N ILE A 233 8.03 -23.51 -2.02
CA ILE A 233 6.82 -22.71 -1.90
C ILE A 233 7.06 -21.32 -2.51
N HIS A 234 6.01 -20.62 -2.91
CA HIS A 234 6.12 -19.21 -3.26
C HIS A 234 6.40 -18.38 -2.02
N GLN A 235 7.39 -17.49 -2.07
CA GLN A 235 7.80 -16.67 -0.93
C GLN A 235 6.64 -15.82 -0.37
N PHE A 236 5.76 -15.36 -1.25
CA PHE A 236 4.51 -14.72 -0.89
C PHE A 236 3.49 -14.96 -2.00
N THR A 237 2.23 -14.74 -1.67
CA THR A 237 1.16 -14.59 -2.66
C THR A 237 0.39 -13.34 -2.34
N ALA A 238 -0.11 -12.66 -3.36
CA ALA A 238 -0.89 -11.44 -3.17
C ALA A 238 -1.98 -11.31 -4.23
N ARG A 239 -3.12 -10.74 -3.88
CA ARG A 239 -4.20 -10.53 -4.85
C ARG A 239 -3.86 -9.41 -5.81
N VAL A 240 -4.18 -9.63 -7.08
CA VAL A 240 -4.17 -8.62 -8.14
C VAL A 240 -5.62 -8.25 -8.46
N LEU A 241 -5.96 -6.99 -8.25
CA LEU A 241 -7.29 -6.46 -8.44
C LEU A 241 -7.33 -5.59 -9.71
N PRO A 242 -8.49 -5.50 -10.40
CA PRO A 242 -8.65 -4.60 -11.53
C PRO A 242 -8.58 -3.12 -11.11
N THR A 243 -8.92 -2.81 -9.86
CA THR A 243 -8.84 -1.46 -9.29
C THR A 243 -8.58 -1.49 -7.79
N LEU A 244 -7.81 -0.50 -7.33
CA LEU A 244 -7.55 -0.16 -5.94
C LEU A 244 -8.21 1.18 -5.56
N ASN A 245 -9.20 1.66 -6.33
CA ASN A 245 -9.98 2.87 -6.01
C ASN A 245 -11.00 2.65 -4.88
N ARG A 246 -11.12 1.43 -4.38
CA ARG A 246 -11.98 1.04 -3.26
C ARG A 246 -11.17 0.18 -2.30
N LEU A 247 -11.54 0.22 -1.03
CA LEU A 247 -10.95 -0.68 -0.05
C LEU A 247 -11.24 -2.14 -0.44
N PRO A 248 -10.25 -3.05 -0.34
CA PRO A 248 -10.43 -4.45 -0.72
C PRO A 248 -11.48 -5.13 0.17
N ARG A 249 -12.32 -5.97 -0.43
CA ARG A 249 -13.19 -6.86 0.34
C ARG A 249 -12.35 -7.95 1.00
N LYS A 250 -12.69 -8.28 2.25
CA LYS A 250 -11.97 -9.29 3.07
C LYS A 250 -10.47 -9.02 3.10
N TRP A 251 -10.09 -7.76 3.32
CA TRP A 251 -8.70 -7.35 3.44
C TRP A 251 -8.13 -7.95 4.73
N GLN A 252 -7.12 -8.82 4.61
CA GLN A 252 -6.48 -9.47 5.75
C GLN A 252 -5.50 -8.52 6.43
N ASP A 253 -5.22 -8.75 7.71
CA ASP A 253 -4.24 -8.01 8.49
C ASP A 253 -2.86 -8.05 7.79
N TYR A 254 -2.19 -6.90 7.74
CA TYR A 254 -0.94 -6.65 7.02
C TYR A 254 -0.92 -7.02 5.52
N GLU A 255 -2.08 -7.26 4.88
CA GLU A 255 -2.14 -7.66 3.48
C GLU A 255 -1.88 -6.46 2.53
N CYS A 256 -1.06 -6.71 1.51
CA CYS A 256 -0.94 -5.86 0.33
C CYS A 256 -1.70 -6.47 -0.86
N VAL A 257 -2.48 -5.64 -1.55
CA VAL A 257 -3.11 -5.99 -2.83
C VAL A 257 -2.55 -5.12 -3.96
N TYR A 258 -2.52 -5.65 -5.17
CA TYR A 258 -1.81 -5.02 -6.28
C TYR A 258 -2.72 -4.71 -7.47
N ARG A 259 -2.37 -3.70 -8.25
CA ARG A 259 -2.89 -3.45 -9.60
C ARG A 259 -1.72 -3.29 -10.54
N ARG A 260 -1.75 -4.05 -11.64
CA ARG A 260 -0.68 -4.02 -12.65
C ARG A 260 -0.75 -2.71 -13.45
N ILE A 261 0.41 -2.08 -13.65
CA ILE A 261 0.62 -0.95 -14.55
C ILE A 261 1.28 -1.46 -15.84
N GLU A 262 2.40 -2.16 -15.70
CA GLU A 262 3.17 -2.82 -16.76
C GLU A 262 3.63 -4.21 -16.28
N SER A 263 4.42 -4.94 -17.07
CA SER A 263 4.88 -6.30 -16.74
C SER A 263 5.53 -6.39 -15.36
N GLN A 264 6.43 -5.46 -15.02
CA GLN A 264 7.18 -5.44 -13.76
C GLN A 264 6.70 -4.35 -12.78
N TRP A 265 5.76 -3.51 -13.19
CA TRP A 265 5.35 -2.30 -12.46
C TRP A 265 3.92 -2.42 -11.97
N PHE A 266 3.74 -2.17 -10.67
CA PHE A 266 2.45 -2.30 -10.00
C PHE A 266 2.20 -1.09 -9.10
N ILE A 267 0.93 -0.83 -8.82
CA ILE A 267 0.53 -0.09 -7.63
C ILE A 267 0.20 -1.12 -6.57
N GLY A 268 0.75 -0.98 -5.38
CA GLY A 268 0.37 -1.78 -4.21
C GLY A 268 -0.39 -0.91 -3.23
N MET A 269 -1.48 -1.45 -2.69
CA MET A 269 -2.22 -0.85 -1.59
C MET A 269 -2.20 -1.82 -0.41
N CYS A 270 -1.73 -1.36 0.74
CA CYS A 270 -1.50 -2.17 1.93
C CYS A 270 -2.22 -1.60 3.14
N ASN A 271 -2.46 -2.44 4.13
CA ASN A 271 -2.91 -2.03 5.45
C ASN A 271 -1.90 -2.44 6.52
N GLY A 272 -1.89 -1.72 7.63
CA GLY A 272 -0.89 -1.85 8.71
C GLY A 272 -1.49 -2.33 10.02
N HIS A 273 -2.59 -3.06 9.96
CA HIS A 273 -3.26 -3.66 11.11
C HIS A 273 -2.74 -5.07 11.34
#